data_AF-A0A4P9VWT5-F1
#
_entry.id   AF-A0A4P9VWT5-F1
#
_cell.length_a   1.000
_cell.length_b   1.000
_cell.length_c   1.000
_cell.angle_alpha   90.00
_cell.angle_beta   90.00
_cell.angle_gamma   90.00
#
_symmetry.space_group_name_H-M   'P 1'
#
loop_
_entity.id
_entity.type
_entity.pdbx_description
1 polymer ?
#
loop_
_entity_poly.entity_id
_entity_poly.type
_entity_poly.pdbx_seq_one_letter_code
_entity_poly.pdbx_strand_id
1 'polypeptide(L)'
;MSLFDQFANEYPPPVAAPVVLEPAYPAVRTQGGNPVFQLDRVQIPFAVVNLVCVAVANSLLAMAVEGHATGGAARDPAAPRVQRIFRILLTQGDAIEEIELQPRQKGDRIRRLFLDPTARHMLISTEAGDNYYLFDRWQKPRPLSKMRGVIVESIAWGKPRSGSADPSTGVILIGSRQGHIYEAELQPTDEFFKREERYFKQVYSAVGDNMPICGLRYERFPAVPRKYIVIAATPNRLNQFIGTVSDAGGDGGIFGDLFRTHENYYGA
;
A
#
# COMPACT_ATOMS: atom_id res chain seq x y z
N MET A 1 15.69 21.70 -58.03
CA MET A 1 14.49 21.52 -57.19
C MET A 1 13.94 20.14 -57.50
N SER A 2 14.13 19.20 -56.57
CA SER A 2 13.81 17.79 -56.77
C SER A 2 12.28 17.58 -56.67
N LEU A 3 11.73 16.73 -57.53
CA LEU A 3 10.31 16.33 -57.55
C LEU A 3 9.82 15.67 -56.23
N PHE A 4 10.71 15.49 -55.24
CA PHE A 4 10.37 14.97 -53.91
C PHE A 4 9.81 16.01 -52.93
N ASP A 5 9.99 17.31 -53.19
CA ASP A 5 9.51 18.36 -52.26
C ASP A 5 8.02 18.72 -52.47
N GLN A 6 7.37 18.21 -53.51
CA GLN A 6 5.95 18.51 -53.81
C GLN A 6 4.93 17.56 -53.17
N PHE A 7 5.35 16.42 -52.61
CA PHE A 7 4.42 15.45 -51.99
C PHE A 7 4.31 15.55 -50.46
N ALA A 8 5.12 16.38 -49.80
CA ALA A 8 5.14 16.49 -48.34
C ALA A 8 4.08 17.45 -47.76
N ASN A 9 3.35 18.22 -48.59
CA ASN A 9 2.47 19.30 -48.14
C ASN A 9 0.96 19.03 -48.26
N GLU A 10 0.51 17.86 -48.75
CA GLU A 10 -0.93 17.62 -48.93
C GLU A 10 -1.61 16.74 -47.87
N TYR A 11 -0.87 16.11 -46.96
CA TYR A 11 -1.47 15.33 -45.87
C TYR A 11 -0.65 15.45 -44.58
N PRO A 12 -0.96 16.40 -43.69
CA PRO A 12 -0.45 16.29 -42.32
C PRO A 12 -0.94 14.97 -41.73
N PRO A 13 -0.07 14.18 -41.06
CA PRO A 13 -0.53 12.98 -40.39
C PRO A 13 -1.61 13.40 -39.38
N PRO A 14 -2.76 12.70 -39.31
CA PRO A 14 -3.72 13.00 -38.26
C PRO A 14 -2.97 12.89 -36.94
N VAL A 15 -2.97 13.99 -36.18
CA VAL A 15 -2.55 13.96 -34.77
C VAL A 15 -3.52 13.00 -34.12
N ALA A 16 -3.14 11.72 -34.04
CA ALA A 16 -3.88 10.74 -33.30
C ALA A 16 -3.85 11.25 -31.86
N ALA A 17 -4.98 11.82 -31.44
CA ALA A 17 -5.23 12.03 -30.02
C ALA A 17 -4.85 10.71 -29.34
N PRO A 18 -4.10 10.74 -28.21
CA PRO A 18 -3.76 9.52 -27.51
C PRO A 18 -5.06 8.75 -27.32
N VAL A 19 -5.08 7.51 -27.82
CA VAL A 19 -6.16 6.58 -27.55
C VAL A 19 -6.10 6.35 -26.05
N VAL A 20 -6.84 7.16 -25.31
CA VAL A 20 -7.31 6.80 -23.98
C VAL A 20 -8.16 5.58 -24.27
N LEU A 21 -7.61 4.40 -23.98
CA LEU A 21 -8.43 3.22 -23.87
C LEU A 21 -9.50 3.60 -22.84
N GLU A 22 -10.71 3.90 -23.30
CA GLU A 22 -11.85 3.87 -22.41
C GLU A 22 -11.75 2.54 -21.67
N PRO A 23 -11.92 2.51 -20.33
CA PRO A 23 -11.97 1.25 -19.63
C PRO A 23 -13.13 0.46 -20.22
N ALA A 24 -12.84 -0.39 -21.20
CA ALA A 24 -13.78 -1.34 -21.74
C ALA A 24 -14.04 -2.31 -20.60
N TYR A 25 -15.09 -2.03 -19.83
CA TYR A 25 -15.55 -2.93 -18.81
C TYR A 25 -15.81 -4.28 -19.49
N PRO A 26 -15.34 -5.40 -18.94
CA PRO A 26 -15.72 -6.70 -19.46
C PRO A 26 -17.26 -6.77 -19.43
N ALA A 27 -17.89 -6.66 -20.59
CA ALA A 27 -19.35 -6.66 -20.75
C ALA A 27 -19.89 -8.09 -20.65
N VAL A 28 -19.51 -8.81 -19.60
CA VAL A 28 -20.13 -10.09 -19.27
C VAL A 28 -21.52 -9.77 -18.76
N ARG A 29 -22.55 -10.38 -19.36
CA ARG A 29 -23.94 -10.26 -18.92
C ARG A 29 -24.36 -11.56 -18.23
N THR A 30 -25.22 -11.45 -17.22
CA THR A 30 -25.85 -12.62 -16.60
C THR A 30 -26.83 -13.26 -17.58
N GLN A 31 -27.33 -14.47 -17.29
CA GLN A 31 -28.38 -15.11 -18.11
C GLN A 31 -29.65 -14.26 -18.20
N GLY A 32 -29.89 -13.34 -17.24
CA GLY A 32 -30.99 -12.37 -17.26
C GLY A 32 -30.68 -11.06 -18.00
N GLY A 33 -29.56 -10.96 -18.69
CA GLY A 33 -29.20 -9.79 -19.51
C GLY A 33 -28.59 -8.59 -18.76
N ASN A 34 -28.57 -8.63 -17.43
CA ASN A 34 -27.95 -7.58 -16.60
C ASN A 34 -26.42 -7.63 -16.71
N PRO A 35 -25.73 -6.47 -16.73
CA PRO A 35 -24.27 -6.46 -16.69
C PRO A 35 -23.77 -7.10 -15.38
N VAL A 36 -22.78 -7.97 -15.47
CA VAL A 36 -22.11 -8.58 -14.30
C VAL A 36 -21.31 -7.55 -13.53
N PHE A 37 -20.78 -6.54 -14.22
CA PHE A 37 -20.05 -5.42 -13.63
C PHE A 37 -20.81 -4.12 -13.85
N GLN A 38 -21.15 -3.46 -12.76
CA GLN A 38 -21.77 -2.15 -12.77
C GLN A 38 -21.04 -1.25 -11.78
N LEU A 39 -20.85 0.01 -12.15
CA LEU A 39 -20.42 1.03 -11.22
C LEU A 39 -21.62 1.54 -10.44
N ASP A 40 -21.47 1.59 -9.13
CA ASP A 40 -22.44 2.24 -8.25
C ASP A 40 -21.73 3.30 -7.40
N ARG A 41 -22.48 4.35 -7.05
CA ARG A 41 -21.98 5.45 -6.23
C ARG A 41 -22.18 5.10 -4.77
N VAL A 42 -21.07 5.00 -4.04
CA VAL A 42 -21.11 4.91 -2.57
C VAL A 42 -21.46 6.29 -2.01
N GLN A 43 -22.59 6.38 -1.31
CA GLN A 43 -23.00 7.60 -0.60
C GLN A 43 -22.28 7.68 0.75
N ILE A 44 -21.59 8.78 1.00
CA ILE A 44 -20.87 9.03 2.25
C ILE A 44 -21.60 10.16 2.98
N PRO A 45 -22.03 9.99 4.24
CA PRO A 45 -22.91 10.94 4.93
C PRO A 45 -22.18 12.19 5.46
N PHE A 46 -20.99 12.49 4.95
CA PHE A 46 -20.19 13.65 5.32
C PHE A 46 -19.44 14.21 4.11
N ALA A 47 -19.12 15.50 4.17
CA ALA A 47 -18.42 16.19 3.09
C ALA A 47 -16.94 15.75 3.03
N VAL A 48 -16.54 15.21 1.88
CA VAL A 48 -15.14 14.90 1.58
C VAL A 48 -14.59 16.00 0.69
N VAL A 49 -13.68 16.81 1.23
CA VAL A 49 -13.09 17.96 0.49
C VAL A 49 -11.90 17.53 -0.37
N ASN A 50 -10.96 16.79 0.21
CA ASN A 50 -9.79 16.27 -0.50
C ASN A 50 -9.57 14.79 -0.15
N LEU A 51 -10.05 13.90 -1.00
CA LEU A 51 -9.83 12.47 -0.87
C LEU A 51 -8.37 12.14 -1.24
N VAL A 52 -7.62 11.58 -0.29
CA VAL A 52 -6.19 11.28 -0.49
C VAL A 52 -6.01 9.86 -1.01
N CYS A 53 -6.53 8.87 -0.27
CA CYS A 53 -6.45 7.47 -0.65
C CYS A 53 -7.53 6.64 0.05
N VAL A 54 -7.84 5.49 -0.53
CA VAL A 54 -8.80 4.51 0.01
C VAL A 54 -8.17 3.12 0.05
N ALA A 55 -8.54 2.33 1.03
CA ALA A 55 -8.21 0.91 1.13
C ALA A 55 -9.45 0.13 1.58
N VAL A 56 -9.68 -1.06 1.04
CA VAL A 56 -10.81 -1.91 1.40
C VAL A 56 -10.32 -3.32 1.64
N ALA A 57 -10.65 -3.89 2.79
CA ALA A 57 -10.40 -5.30 3.11
C ALA A 57 -11.43 -5.76 4.14
N ASN A 58 -11.85 -7.03 4.08
CA ASN A 58 -12.76 -7.64 5.04
C ASN A 58 -14.00 -6.77 5.39
N SER A 59 -14.65 -6.22 4.36
CA SER A 59 -15.79 -5.29 4.48
C SER A 59 -15.51 -3.98 5.23
N LEU A 60 -14.26 -3.66 5.56
CA LEU A 60 -13.86 -2.37 6.10
C LEU A 60 -13.38 -1.47 4.96
N LEU A 61 -14.02 -0.31 4.80
CA LEU A 61 -13.52 0.80 3.98
C LEU A 61 -12.73 1.75 4.88
N ALA A 62 -11.44 1.92 4.61
CA ALA A 62 -10.59 2.93 5.22
C ALA A 62 -10.33 4.05 4.21
N MET A 63 -10.60 5.29 4.58
CA MET A 63 -10.54 6.44 3.70
C MET A 63 -9.76 7.58 4.36
N ALA A 64 -8.63 7.98 3.76
CA ALA A 64 -7.88 9.16 4.20
C ALA A 64 -8.38 10.41 3.47
N VAL A 65 -8.71 11.44 4.24
CA VAL A 65 -9.17 12.74 3.76
C VAL A 65 -8.32 13.83 4.38
N GLU A 66 -7.92 14.79 3.56
CA GLU A 66 -7.29 16.02 4.02
C GLU A 66 -8.33 17.15 4.02
N GLY A 67 -8.39 17.92 5.10
CA GLY A 67 -9.32 19.02 5.21
C GLY A 67 -8.81 20.09 6.17
N HIS A 68 -9.60 21.14 6.33
CA HIS A 68 -9.41 22.09 7.43
C HIS A 68 -10.13 21.54 8.66
N ALA A 69 -9.63 21.81 9.87
CA ALA A 69 -10.36 21.48 11.10
C ALA A 69 -11.81 22.03 11.01
N THR A 70 -12.79 21.19 11.32
CA THR A 70 -14.24 21.35 11.08
C THR A 70 -14.84 22.73 11.34
N GLY A 71 -15.81 23.13 10.49
CA GLY A 71 -17.11 23.53 11.05
C GLY A 71 -17.74 24.86 10.62
N GLY A 72 -17.20 25.63 9.69
CA GLY A 72 -17.86 26.90 9.33
C GLY A 72 -17.37 27.47 8.02
N ALA A 73 -18.27 28.16 7.34
CA ALA A 73 -17.96 29.00 6.19
C ALA A 73 -16.98 30.13 6.59
N ALA A 74 -15.69 29.82 6.62
CA ALA A 74 -14.58 30.76 6.54
C ALA A 74 -13.31 29.94 6.25
N ARG A 75 -12.88 29.93 4.99
CA ARG A 75 -11.56 29.49 4.56
C ARG A 75 -10.53 30.44 5.18
N ASP A 76 -10.06 30.17 6.39
CA ASP A 76 -8.79 30.73 6.82
C ASP A 76 -7.67 29.88 6.17
N PRO A 77 -6.95 30.40 5.16
CA PRO A 77 -5.84 29.67 4.54
C PRO A 77 -4.68 29.41 5.52
N ALA A 78 -4.65 30.08 6.68
CA ALA A 78 -3.67 29.86 7.74
C ALA A 78 -4.08 28.75 8.74
N ALA A 79 -5.32 28.27 8.71
CA ALA A 79 -5.78 27.22 9.62
C ALA A 79 -5.01 25.91 9.37
N PRO A 80 -4.64 25.16 10.43
CA PRO A 80 -3.90 23.92 10.29
C PRO A 80 -4.73 22.89 9.52
N ARG A 81 -4.09 22.25 8.54
CA ARG A 81 -4.68 21.12 7.82
C ARG A 81 -4.74 19.92 8.75
N VAL A 82 -5.92 19.32 8.82
CA VAL A 82 -6.18 18.11 9.60
C VAL A 82 -6.35 16.95 8.63
N GLN A 83 -5.76 15.83 8.99
CA GLN A 83 -5.80 14.61 8.19
C GLN A 83 -6.59 13.59 8.98
N ARG A 84 -7.67 13.12 8.38
CA ARG A 84 -8.62 12.21 9.01
C ARG A 84 -8.65 10.90 8.24
N ILE A 85 -8.74 9.80 8.96
CA ILE A 85 -8.98 8.48 8.41
C ILE A 85 -10.37 8.06 8.89
N PHE A 86 -11.27 7.84 7.95
CA PHE A 86 -12.59 7.29 8.23
C PHE A 86 -12.55 5.78 8.06
N ARG A 87 -12.93 5.03 9.10
CA ARG A 87 -13.17 3.59 9.02
C ARG A 87 -14.67 3.33 8.99
N ILE A 88 -15.15 2.67 7.93
CA ILE A 88 -16.57 2.41 7.70
C ILE A 88 -16.73 0.92 7.47
N LEU A 89 -17.52 0.25 8.31
CA LEU A 89 -17.90 -1.12 8.06
C LEU A 89 -18.99 -1.13 6.99
N LEU A 90 -18.72 -1.72 5.83
CA LEU A 90 -19.63 -1.72 4.68
C LEU A 90 -20.93 -2.51 4.93
N THR A 91 -20.95 -3.37 5.95
CA THR A 91 -22.18 -4.05 6.42
C THR A 91 -23.01 -3.19 7.38
N GLN A 92 -22.44 -2.12 7.92
CA GLN A 92 -23.06 -1.18 8.88
C GLN A 92 -22.61 0.24 8.53
N GLY A 93 -23.09 0.78 7.40
CA GLY A 93 -22.63 2.05 6.84
C GLY A 93 -22.82 3.28 7.74
N ASP A 94 -23.66 3.16 8.77
CA ASP A 94 -23.92 4.23 9.75
C ASP A 94 -22.86 4.31 10.86
N ALA A 95 -22.10 3.23 11.07
CA ALA A 95 -21.03 3.16 12.06
C ALA A 95 -19.72 3.67 11.45
N ILE A 96 -19.57 5.00 11.44
CA ILE A 96 -18.38 5.69 10.93
C ILE A 96 -17.49 6.06 12.10
N GLU A 97 -16.27 5.55 12.07
CA GLU A 97 -15.23 5.97 13.00
C GLU A 97 -14.29 6.96 12.33
N GLU A 98 -14.06 8.09 13.00
CA GLU A 98 -13.15 9.14 12.56
C GLU A 98 -11.87 9.10 13.40
N ILE A 99 -10.73 8.99 12.73
CA ILE A 99 -9.41 8.94 13.35
C ILE A 99 -8.60 10.12 12.84
N GLU A 100 -8.23 11.04 13.74
CA GLU A 100 -7.31 12.12 13.42
C GLU A 100 -5.85 11.61 13.44
N LEU A 101 -5.10 11.90 12.39
CA LEU A 101 -3.65 11.72 12.35
C LEU A 101 -2.97 13.08 12.48
N GLN A 102 -2.07 13.19 13.46
CA GLN A 102 -1.17 14.31 13.61
C GLN A 102 0.24 13.88 13.19
N PRO A 103 0.70 14.25 11.98
CA PRO A 103 2.05 13.95 11.52
C PRO A 103 3.10 14.52 12.48
N ARG A 104 4.21 13.82 12.67
CA ARG A 104 5.33 14.30 13.49
C ARG A 104 5.99 15.52 12.86
N GLN A 105 6.11 15.51 11.54
CA GLN A 105 6.66 16.61 10.76
C GLN A 105 5.55 17.58 10.37
N LYS A 106 5.77 18.87 10.66
CA LYS A 106 4.80 19.92 10.33
C LYS A 106 4.62 19.99 8.81
N GLY A 107 3.37 19.84 8.37
CA GLY A 107 3.00 19.92 6.95
C GLY A 107 3.14 18.62 6.17
N ASP A 108 3.62 17.54 6.80
CA ASP A 108 3.66 16.21 6.21
C ASP A 108 2.24 15.66 5.98
N ARG A 109 2.07 14.81 4.98
CA ARG A 109 0.76 14.35 4.50
C ARG A 109 0.71 12.84 4.36
N ILE A 110 -0.42 12.24 4.72
CA ILE A 110 -0.76 10.86 4.39
C ILE A 110 -0.60 10.69 2.89
N ARG A 111 0.10 9.63 2.51
CA ARG A 111 0.33 9.22 1.12
C ARG A 111 -0.50 7.99 0.80
N ARG A 112 -0.45 6.97 1.66
CA ARG A 112 -1.16 5.69 1.47
C ARG A 112 -1.60 5.06 2.78
N LEU A 113 -2.69 4.31 2.68
CA LEU A 113 -3.17 3.36 3.68
C LEU A 113 -2.93 1.95 3.15
N PHE A 114 -2.34 1.09 3.98
CA PHE A 114 -2.17 -0.33 3.69
C PHE A 114 -2.94 -1.11 4.75
N LEU A 115 -4.03 -1.75 4.33
CA LEU A 115 -4.87 -2.56 5.19
C LEU A 115 -4.55 -4.05 4.97
N ASP A 116 -4.38 -4.80 6.05
CA ASP A 116 -4.19 -6.24 5.92
C ASP A 116 -5.49 -6.95 5.50
N PRO A 117 -5.44 -8.17 4.96
CA PRO A 117 -6.63 -8.87 4.48
C PRO A 117 -7.70 -9.12 5.55
N THR A 118 -7.35 -9.12 6.84
CA THR A 118 -8.30 -9.26 7.96
C THR A 118 -8.87 -7.93 8.46
N ALA A 119 -8.33 -6.80 7.96
CA ALA A 119 -8.63 -5.43 8.39
C ALA A 119 -8.33 -5.12 9.87
N ARG A 120 -7.43 -5.89 10.47
CA ARG A 120 -6.97 -5.71 11.86
C ARG A 120 -5.74 -4.84 11.99
N HIS A 121 -4.94 -4.77 10.93
CA HIS A 121 -3.68 -4.06 10.88
C HIS A 121 -3.73 -3.05 9.73
N MET A 122 -3.52 -1.78 10.05
CA MET A 122 -3.37 -0.73 9.07
C MET A 122 -2.03 -0.04 9.25
N LEU A 123 -1.22 -0.01 8.19
CA LEU A 123 -0.03 0.83 8.10
C LEU A 123 -0.38 2.10 7.33
N ILE A 124 -0.04 3.25 7.90
CA ILE A 124 -0.25 4.57 7.31
C ILE A 124 1.14 5.13 6.99
N SER A 125 1.37 5.48 5.74
CA SER A 125 2.63 6.06 5.29
C SER A 125 2.41 7.48 4.81
N THR A 126 3.35 8.38 5.14
CA THR A 126 3.31 9.79 4.74
C THR A 126 4.28 10.10 3.60
N GLU A 127 4.15 11.27 2.99
CA GLU A 127 5.03 11.75 1.92
C GLU A 127 6.48 11.95 2.39
N ALA A 128 6.68 12.34 3.65
CA ALA A 128 8.02 12.48 4.24
C ALA A 128 8.63 11.17 4.76
N GLY A 129 7.92 10.04 4.67
CA GLY A 129 8.40 8.74 5.13
C GLY A 129 8.29 8.53 6.65
N ASP A 130 7.40 9.27 7.33
CA ASP A 130 6.91 8.87 8.64
C ASP A 130 5.85 7.78 8.46
N ASN A 131 5.89 6.76 9.31
CA ASN A 131 5.00 5.61 9.23
C ASN A 131 4.29 5.39 10.56
N TYR A 132 3.03 4.98 10.51
CA TYR A 132 2.19 4.75 11.67
C TYR A 132 1.49 3.41 11.55
N TYR A 133 1.25 2.80 12.70
CA TYR A 133 0.50 1.56 12.83
C TYR A 133 -0.78 1.82 13.61
N LEU A 134 -1.90 1.42 13.02
CA LEU A 134 -3.19 1.37 13.68
C LEU A 134 -3.65 -0.08 13.74
N PHE A 135 -3.84 -0.59 14.95
CA PHE A 135 -4.47 -1.87 15.21
C PHE A 135 -5.99 -1.69 15.39
N ASP A 136 -6.81 -2.68 15.03
CA ASP A 136 -8.29 -2.62 15.03
C ASP A 136 -8.89 -1.91 16.26
N ARG A 137 -8.46 -2.31 17.46
CA ARG A 137 -8.98 -1.84 18.75
C ARG A 137 -8.45 -0.47 19.19
N TRP A 138 -7.46 0.08 18.49
CA TRP A 138 -6.88 1.38 18.86
C TRP A 138 -7.66 2.54 18.27
N GLN A 139 -7.75 3.62 19.05
CA GLN A 139 -8.39 4.88 18.66
C GLN A 139 -7.40 5.85 17.98
N LYS A 140 -6.10 5.61 18.14
CA LYS A 140 -5.05 6.50 17.62
C LYS A 140 -3.92 5.68 16.97
N PRO A 141 -3.44 6.08 15.79
CA PRO A 141 -2.27 5.48 15.18
C PRO A 141 -1.03 5.74 16.02
N ARG A 142 -0.15 4.73 16.11
CA ARG A 142 1.13 4.83 16.83
C ARG A 142 2.29 4.93 15.85
N PRO A 143 3.25 5.83 16.08
CA PRO A 143 4.37 6.05 15.15
C PRO A 143 5.39 4.90 15.20
N LEU A 144 5.80 4.42 14.03
CA LEU A 144 6.81 3.38 13.85
C LEU A 144 8.20 4.00 13.67
N SER A 145 8.89 4.19 14.79
CA SER A 145 10.23 4.79 14.86
C SER A 145 11.29 4.10 13.99
N LYS A 146 11.28 2.76 13.87
CA LYS A 146 12.27 2.02 13.07
C LYS A 146 12.06 2.19 11.56
N MET A 147 10.86 2.62 11.16
CA MET A 147 10.50 2.84 9.76
C MET A 147 10.64 4.30 9.32
N ARG A 148 11.22 5.18 10.14
CA ARG A 148 11.38 6.59 9.77
C ARG A 148 12.26 6.74 8.52
N GLY A 149 11.82 7.58 7.59
CA GLY A 149 12.50 7.86 6.33
C GLY A 149 12.20 6.82 5.23
N VAL A 150 11.48 5.75 5.56
CA VAL A 150 11.06 4.74 4.58
C VAL A 150 9.74 5.19 3.97
N ILE A 151 9.77 5.49 2.68
CA ILE A 151 8.56 5.84 1.93
C ILE A 151 7.97 4.55 1.38
N VAL A 152 6.90 4.06 1.99
CA VAL A 152 6.33 2.76 1.67
C VAL A 152 5.53 2.83 0.37
N GLU A 153 5.87 1.96 -0.58
CA GLU A 153 5.20 1.86 -1.87
C GLU A 153 4.31 0.62 -1.96
N SER A 154 4.71 -0.49 -1.33
CA SER A 154 3.93 -1.73 -1.33
C SER A 154 4.13 -2.53 -0.05
N ILE A 155 3.15 -3.36 0.32
CA ILE A 155 3.24 -4.31 1.42
C ILE A 155 2.75 -5.67 0.93
N ALA A 156 3.55 -6.71 1.18
CA ALA A 156 3.09 -8.09 1.10
C ALA A 156 2.72 -8.57 2.50
N TRP A 157 1.41 -8.68 2.73
CA TRP A 157 0.88 -9.30 3.94
C TRP A 157 1.03 -10.83 3.87
N GLY A 158 1.26 -11.44 5.03
CA GLY A 158 1.23 -12.90 5.15
C GLY A 158 -0.16 -13.49 4.96
N LYS A 159 -0.23 -14.82 4.95
CA LYS A 159 -1.51 -15.52 4.93
C LYS A 159 -2.36 -15.07 6.13
N PRO A 160 -3.64 -14.74 5.92
CA PRO A 160 -4.52 -14.31 7.00
C PRO A 160 -4.50 -15.31 8.14
N ARG A 161 -4.21 -14.84 9.36
CA ARG A 161 -4.20 -15.66 10.58
C ARG A 161 -5.56 -15.65 11.27
N SER A 162 -6.64 -15.70 10.47
CA SER A 162 -8.02 -15.63 10.97
C SER A 162 -8.26 -16.72 12.02
N GLY A 163 -8.68 -16.33 13.22
CA GLY A 163 -8.90 -17.23 14.35
C GLY A 163 -7.68 -17.52 15.23
N SER A 164 -6.49 -16.99 14.90
CA SER A 164 -5.35 -17.07 15.81
C SER A 164 -5.47 -16.04 16.94
N ALA A 165 -5.20 -16.45 18.18
CA ALA A 165 -5.12 -15.53 19.32
C ALA A 165 -3.93 -14.57 19.25
N ASP A 166 -2.99 -14.83 18.33
CA ASP A 166 -1.82 -14.00 18.10
C ASP A 166 -2.24 -12.68 17.42
N PRO A 167 -2.01 -11.53 18.07
CA PRO A 167 -2.37 -10.24 17.51
C PRO A 167 -1.26 -9.67 16.61
N SER A 168 -0.19 -10.41 16.36
CA SER A 168 0.89 -10.02 15.45
C SER A 168 0.42 -10.00 13.99
N THR A 169 1.01 -9.11 13.18
CA THR A 169 0.90 -9.17 11.71
C THR A 169 1.45 -10.48 11.14
N GLY A 170 2.26 -11.20 11.92
CA GLY A 170 3.23 -12.15 11.39
C GLY A 170 4.29 -11.42 10.56
N VAL A 171 5.12 -12.19 9.87
CA VAL A 171 6.10 -11.64 8.93
C VAL A 171 5.35 -10.88 7.84
N ILE A 172 5.83 -9.69 7.50
CA ILE A 172 5.41 -8.90 6.36
C ILE A 172 6.64 -8.46 5.57
N LEU A 173 6.48 -8.25 4.26
CA LEU A 173 7.49 -7.59 3.44
C LEU A 173 6.99 -6.20 3.03
N ILE A 174 7.87 -5.22 3.05
CA ILE A 174 7.58 -3.81 2.79
C ILE A 174 8.50 -3.34 1.67
N GLY A 175 7.93 -2.91 0.55
CA GLY A 175 8.65 -2.31 -0.56
C GLY A 175 8.69 -0.79 -0.43
N SER A 176 9.85 -0.18 -0.68
CA SER A 176 10.02 1.29 -0.58
C SER A 176 10.17 1.99 -1.92
N ARG A 177 10.04 3.33 -1.89
CA ARG A 177 10.27 4.22 -3.03
C ARG A 177 11.71 4.19 -3.54
N GLN A 178 12.67 3.90 -2.65
CA GLN A 178 14.09 3.82 -2.97
C GLN A 178 14.51 2.45 -3.54
N GLY A 179 13.58 1.51 -3.70
CA GLY A 179 13.89 0.18 -4.23
C GLY A 179 14.37 -0.83 -3.20
N HIS A 180 14.13 -0.58 -1.92
CA HIS A 180 14.45 -1.54 -0.86
C HIS A 180 13.25 -2.43 -0.55
N ILE A 181 13.53 -3.68 -0.15
CA ILE A 181 12.55 -4.52 0.52
C ILE A 181 13.00 -4.72 1.97
N TYR A 182 12.08 -4.47 2.89
CA TYR A 182 12.25 -4.69 4.32
C TYR A 182 11.37 -5.85 4.76
N GLU A 183 11.89 -6.66 5.68
CA GLU A 183 11.14 -7.65 6.43
C GLU A 183 10.81 -7.07 7.82
N ALA A 184 9.58 -7.26 8.26
CA ALA A 184 9.13 -6.75 9.55
C ALA A 184 8.08 -7.66 10.19
N GLU A 185 7.89 -7.50 11.50
CA GLU A 185 6.73 -8.00 12.22
C GLU A 185 6.29 -6.93 13.21
N LEU A 186 5.00 -6.59 13.15
CA LEU A 186 4.38 -5.64 14.07
C LEU A 186 3.49 -6.39 15.05
N GLN A 187 3.68 -6.12 16.34
CA GLN A 187 2.86 -6.69 17.40
C GLN A 187 2.25 -5.56 18.23
N PRO A 188 0.92 -5.45 18.30
CA PRO A 188 0.29 -4.46 19.16
C PRO A 188 0.60 -4.80 20.62
N THR A 189 0.92 -3.79 21.41
CA THR A 189 1.23 -3.89 22.83
C THR A 189 0.69 -2.66 23.55
N ASP A 190 0.22 -2.81 24.78
CA ASP A 190 -0.16 -1.68 25.64
C ASP A 190 0.94 -1.32 26.65
N GLU A 191 2.07 -2.03 26.61
CA GLU A 191 3.22 -1.78 27.46
C GLU A 191 3.98 -0.53 27.00
N PHE A 192 4.07 0.47 27.86
CA PHE A 192 4.67 1.78 27.53
C PHE A 192 6.12 1.71 27.00
N PHE A 193 6.91 0.75 27.46
CA PHE A 193 8.33 0.61 27.09
C PHE A 193 8.55 -0.32 25.89
N LYS A 194 7.53 -1.07 25.49
CA LYS A 194 7.64 -2.03 24.39
C LYS A 194 7.24 -1.35 23.09
N ARG A 195 8.06 -1.56 22.06
CA ARG A 195 7.77 -1.07 20.71
C ARG A 195 6.92 -2.06 19.95
N GLU A 196 6.05 -1.54 19.11
CA GLU A 196 5.22 -2.35 18.21
C GLU A 196 6.08 -3.06 17.16
N GLU A 197 7.21 -2.47 16.75
CA GLU A 197 8.15 -3.08 15.81
C GLU A 197 8.98 -4.16 16.51
N ARG A 198 8.50 -5.41 16.48
CA ARG A 198 9.25 -6.57 16.97
C ARG A 198 10.62 -6.63 16.29
N TYR A 199 10.62 -6.49 14.97
CA TYR A 199 11.83 -6.25 14.18
C TYR A 199 11.48 -5.50 12.88
N PHE A 200 12.51 -4.90 12.28
CA PHE A 200 12.46 -4.25 10.97
C PHE A 200 13.85 -4.34 10.35
N LYS A 201 13.99 -5.03 9.22
CA LYS A 201 15.29 -5.37 8.62
C LYS A 201 15.23 -5.25 7.11
N GLN A 202 16.18 -4.55 6.51
CA GLN A 202 16.34 -4.55 5.06
C GLN A 202 16.87 -5.90 4.60
N VAL A 203 16.22 -6.52 3.62
CA VAL A 203 16.57 -7.85 3.09
C VAL A 203 16.95 -7.84 1.62
N TYR A 204 16.66 -6.76 0.89
CA TYR A 204 16.99 -6.63 -0.53
C TYR A 204 17.08 -5.17 -0.96
N SER A 205 17.89 -4.90 -1.98
CA SER A 205 17.92 -3.64 -2.71
C SER A 205 17.88 -3.89 -4.22
N ALA A 206 16.95 -3.26 -4.91
CA ALA A 206 16.84 -3.33 -6.36
C ALA A 206 18.09 -2.72 -7.02
N VAL A 207 18.50 -3.32 -8.14
CA VAL A 207 19.60 -2.81 -8.96
C VAL A 207 19.08 -1.69 -9.86
N GLY A 208 19.78 -0.55 -9.86
CA GLY A 208 19.41 0.66 -10.60
C GLY A 208 18.83 1.74 -9.69
N ASP A 209 19.27 2.99 -9.91
CA ASP A 209 18.98 4.11 -9.01
C ASP A 209 17.48 4.34 -8.82
N ASN A 210 17.03 4.36 -7.55
CA ASN A 210 15.71 4.80 -7.10
C ASN A 210 14.49 4.16 -7.81
N MET A 211 14.58 2.87 -8.14
CA MET A 211 13.44 2.14 -8.72
C MET A 211 12.47 1.66 -7.62
N PRO A 212 11.25 2.22 -7.51
CA PRO A 212 10.34 1.88 -6.43
C PRO A 212 9.85 0.42 -6.51
N ILE A 213 9.71 -0.24 -5.37
CA ILE A 213 9.01 -1.53 -5.28
C ILE A 213 7.50 -1.25 -5.22
N CYS A 214 6.87 -1.12 -6.39
CA CYS A 214 5.45 -0.73 -6.52
C CYS A 214 4.46 -1.88 -6.38
N GLY A 215 4.93 -3.14 -6.38
CA GLY A 215 4.12 -4.31 -6.08
C GLY A 215 4.94 -5.38 -5.37
N LEU A 216 4.34 -6.02 -4.37
CA LEU A 216 5.02 -7.04 -3.59
C LEU A 216 4.02 -8.08 -3.13
N ARG A 217 4.36 -9.36 -3.32
CA ARG A 217 3.59 -10.48 -2.80
C ARG A 217 4.50 -11.65 -2.51
N TYR A 218 4.19 -12.42 -1.47
CA TYR A 218 4.84 -13.71 -1.26
C TYR A 218 3.81 -14.79 -0.95
N GLU A 219 4.17 -16.03 -1.28
CA GLU A 219 3.37 -17.21 -0.98
C GLU A 219 4.27 -18.37 -0.55
N ARG A 220 3.74 -19.24 0.31
CA ARG A 220 4.40 -20.50 0.68
C ARG A 220 4.01 -21.58 -0.30
N PHE A 221 4.97 -22.37 -0.77
CA PHE A 221 4.68 -23.56 -1.54
C PHE A 221 3.86 -24.54 -0.68
N PRO A 222 2.78 -25.13 -1.22
CA PRO A 222 1.88 -25.97 -0.43
C PRO A 222 2.53 -27.28 0.03
N ALA A 223 3.37 -27.88 -0.82
CA ALA A 223 3.93 -29.21 -0.61
C ALA A 223 5.35 -29.22 -0.02
N VAL A 224 6.08 -28.10 -0.07
CA VAL A 224 7.46 -28.02 0.39
C VAL A 224 7.54 -27.09 1.59
N PRO A 225 7.78 -27.63 2.80
CA PRO A 225 7.93 -26.83 4.01
C PRO A 225 8.96 -25.72 3.79
N ARG A 226 8.63 -24.51 4.24
CA ARG A 226 9.53 -23.34 4.20
C ARG A 226 10.02 -22.92 2.83
N LYS A 227 9.53 -23.49 1.74
CA LYS A 227 9.80 -22.96 0.41
C LYS A 227 8.81 -21.84 0.12
N TYR A 228 9.32 -20.69 -0.30
CA TYR A 228 8.54 -19.51 -0.63
C TYR A 228 8.85 -19.03 -2.03
N ILE A 229 7.87 -18.32 -2.58
CA ILE A 229 8.02 -17.47 -3.76
C ILE A 229 7.72 -16.04 -3.32
N VAL A 230 8.59 -15.11 -3.66
CA VAL A 230 8.36 -13.67 -3.56
C VAL A 230 8.36 -13.09 -4.96
N ILE A 231 7.34 -12.29 -5.27
CA ILE A 231 7.24 -11.53 -6.50
C ILE A 231 7.33 -10.04 -6.14
N ALA A 232 8.33 -9.36 -6.69
CA ALA A 232 8.53 -7.93 -6.52
C ALA A 232 8.45 -7.21 -7.87
N ALA A 233 7.51 -6.29 -8.00
CA ALA A 233 7.34 -5.46 -9.18
C ALA A 233 8.00 -4.10 -8.97
N THR A 234 8.74 -3.68 -9.98
CA THR A 234 9.22 -2.30 -10.20
C THR A 234 8.53 -1.76 -11.45
N PRO A 235 8.61 -0.45 -11.75
CA PRO A 235 7.98 0.12 -12.94
C PRO A 235 8.31 -0.58 -14.28
N ASN A 236 9.48 -1.23 -14.40
CA ASN A 236 9.93 -1.85 -15.65
C ASN A 236 10.25 -3.34 -15.56
N ARG A 237 10.21 -3.95 -14.37
CA ARG A 237 10.61 -5.35 -14.15
C ARG A 237 9.73 -6.03 -13.12
N LEU A 238 9.47 -7.32 -13.36
CA LEU A 238 8.89 -8.24 -12.40
C LEU A 238 9.98 -9.23 -11.96
N ASN A 239 10.42 -9.13 -10.71
CA ASN A 239 11.45 -9.99 -10.13
C ASN A 239 10.80 -11.14 -9.35
N GLN A 240 11.37 -12.34 -9.48
CA GLN A 240 10.91 -13.54 -8.79
C GLN A 240 12.04 -14.12 -7.95
N PHE A 241 11.77 -14.32 -6.67
CA PHE A 241 12.68 -14.94 -5.72
C PHE A 241 12.05 -16.25 -5.23
N ILE A 242 12.69 -17.38 -5.47
CA ILE A 242 12.21 -18.69 -5.03
C ILE A 242 13.30 -19.36 -4.22
N GLY A 243 12.96 -19.80 -3.00
CA GLY A 243 13.93 -20.43 -2.13
C GLY A 243 13.34 -20.96 -0.84
N THR A 244 14.16 -21.66 -0.07
CA THR A 244 13.84 -22.05 1.30
C THR A 244 14.23 -20.92 2.24
N VAL A 245 13.33 -20.55 3.15
CA VAL A 245 13.58 -19.53 4.18
C VAL A 245 14.23 -20.16 5.42
N SER A 246 14.96 -19.35 6.17
CA SER A 246 15.65 -19.77 7.39
C SER A 246 14.66 -20.12 8.51
N ASP A 247 15.14 -20.82 9.54
CA ASP A 247 14.44 -20.85 10.83
C ASP A 247 14.20 -19.43 11.35
N ALA A 248 13.08 -19.20 12.04
CA ALA A 248 12.87 -17.96 12.77
C ALA A 248 13.89 -17.88 13.92
N GLY A 249 15.07 -17.36 13.63
CA GLY A 249 16.17 -17.18 14.58
C GLY A 249 15.95 -15.98 15.51
N GLY A 250 16.82 -15.84 16.51
CA GLY A 250 16.75 -14.76 17.52
C GLY A 250 16.77 -13.33 16.96
N ASP A 251 17.26 -13.15 15.72
CA ASP A 251 17.34 -11.86 15.01
C ASP A 251 16.08 -11.52 14.18
N GLY A 252 15.00 -12.30 14.32
CA GLY A 252 13.64 -11.92 13.96
C GLY A 252 13.18 -12.21 12.53
N GLY A 253 14.06 -12.45 11.55
CA GLY A 253 13.65 -12.62 10.14
C GLY A 253 13.91 -14.00 9.51
N ILE A 254 13.16 -14.33 8.46
CA ILE A 254 13.24 -15.60 7.71
C ILE A 254 13.63 -15.43 6.23
N PHE A 255 13.38 -14.26 5.60
CA PHE A 255 13.57 -14.08 4.16
C PHE A 255 14.97 -13.63 3.74
N GLY A 256 15.83 -13.22 4.68
CA GLY A 256 17.15 -12.69 4.37
C GLY A 256 18.01 -13.58 3.46
N ASP A 257 18.08 -14.88 3.74
CA ASP A 257 18.88 -15.83 2.93
C ASP A 257 18.27 -16.09 1.55
N LEU A 258 16.93 -16.02 1.43
CA LEU A 258 16.22 -16.18 0.16
C LEU A 258 16.58 -15.05 -0.82
N PHE A 259 16.66 -13.81 -0.35
CA PHE A 259 17.07 -12.67 -1.18
C PHE A 259 18.56 -12.70 -1.51
N ARG A 260 19.43 -13.02 -0.54
CA ARG A 260 20.89 -13.12 -0.76
C ARG A 260 21.25 -14.18 -1.80
N THR A 261 20.56 -15.32 -1.79
CA THR A 261 20.81 -16.39 -2.78
C THR A 261 20.53 -15.93 -4.20
N HIS A 262 19.50 -15.09 -4.40
CA HIS A 262 19.18 -14.52 -5.71
C HIS A 262 20.22 -13.50 -6.17
N GLU A 263 20.70 -12.62 -5.27
CA GLU A 263 21.78 -11.67 -5.59
C GLU A 263 23.04 -12.39 -6.08
N ASN A 264 23.41 -13.52 -5.46
CA ASN A 264 24.56 -14.31 -5.90
C ASN A 264 24.38 -14.98 -7.27
N TYR A 265 23.14 -15.25 -7.70
CA TYR A 265 22.86 -15.97 -8.95
C TYR A 265 22.82 -15.04 -10.17
N TYR A 266 22.45 -13.78 -9.97
CA TYR A 266 22.36 -12.76 -11.02
C TYR A 266 23.38 -11.63 -10.89
N GLY A 267 24.16 -11.62 -9.81
CA GLY A 267 25.27 -10.71 -9.56
C GLY A 267 26.60 -11.34 -9.97
N ALA A 268 26.85 -11.38 -11.28
CA ALA A 268 28.17 -11.41 -11.92
C ALA A 268 28.14 -10.48 -13.14
#